data_AF-A0A074N184-F1
#
_entry.id   AF-A0A074N184-F1
#
_cell.length_a   1.000
_cell.length_b   1.000
_cell.length_c   1.000
_cell.angle_alpha   90.00
_cell.angle_beta   90.00
_cell.angle_gamma   90.00
#
_symmetry.space_group_name_H-M   'P 1'
#
loop_
_entity.id
_entity.type
_entity.pdbx_description
1 polymer ?
#
loop_
_entity_poly.entity_id
_entity_poly.type
_entity_poly.pdbx_seq_one_letter_code
_entity_poly.pdbx_strand_id
1 'polypeptide(L)'
;MARARRSNRYQVLIENIFFDHFAEGVKSFEFDREDLVAKAAELELRLPRNLGDVIYSVRYRTPLPESVLETQPEGQEWIIEGAGRARYRFRLVRKTRIVPRTDLVKITIPDATPEVIRAYALDDEQALLAIVRYNRLIDTFLGLTTYSLQNHLRTTVIGVGQIEIDELYVGMDKHGCHFVIPVQAKGGNDQIGVVQTSQDIAFVEEKFAGIRCRAISAQFMDDGVIALFELAIQDDSVCVVQERHYRLAPATELNATAIRDYRD
;
A
#
# COMPACT_ATOMS: atom_id res chain seq x y z
N MET A 1 -38.07 -1.01 -12.28
CA MET A 1 -37.84 0.43 -12.08
C MET A 1 -36.59 0.61 -11.25
N ALA A 2 -35.53 1.11 -11.87
CA ALA A 2 -34.21 1.27 -11.26
C ALA A 2 -34.25 2.36 -10.18
N ARG A 3 -33.89 2.00 -8.95
CA ARG A 3 -33.68 2.96 -7.86
C ARG A 3 -32.43 3.76 -8.22
N ALA A 4 -32.59 5.05 -8.53
CA ALA A 4 -31.47 5.96 -8.76
C ALA A 4 -30.44 5.78 -7.63
N ARG A 5 -29.23 5.38 -8.02
CA ARG A 5 -28.10 5.12 -7.12
C ARG A 5 -27.83 6.45 -6.40
N ARG A 6 -28.16 6.55 -5.11
CA ARG A 6 -27.75 7.70 -4.30
C ARG A 6 -26.24 7.78 -4.41
N SER A 7 -25.72 8.73 -5.18
CA SER A 7 -24.29 9.00 -5.25
C SER A 7 -23.79 9.18 -3.82
N ASN A 8 -22.73 8.47 -3.45
CA ASN A 8 -22.14 8.61 -2.13
C ASN A 8 -21.75 10.09 -2.00
N ARG A 9 -22.16 10.78 -0.93
CA ARG A 9 -21.84 12.21 -0.73
C ARG A 9 -20.33 12.48 -0.89
N TYR A 10 -19.49 11.49 -0.60
CA TYR A 10 -18.04 11.55 -0.79
C TYR A 10 -17.68 11.67 -2.26
N GLN A 11 -18.31 10.89 -3.14
CA GLN A 11 -18.13 10.97 -4.59
C GLN A 11 -18.59 12.32 -5.13
N VAL A 12 -19.76 12.82 -4.71
CA VAL A 12 -20.26 14.13 -5.17
C VAL A 12 -19.30 15.26 -4.80
N LEU A 13 -18.80 15.28 -3.56
CA LEU A 13 -17.85 16.31 -3.14
C LEU A 13 -16.55 16.25 -3.95
N ILE A 14 -16.00 15.05 -4.15
CA ILE A 14 -14.76 14.85 -4.88
C ILE A 14 -14.91 15.16 -6.36
N GLU A 15 -16.03 14.79 -6.97
CA GLU A 15 -16.38 15.14 -8.35
C GLU A 15 -16.37 16.66 -8.56
N ASN A 16 -17.06 17.40 -7.70
CA ASN A 16 -17.18 18.84 -7.84
C ASN A 16 -15.84 19.55 -7.59
N ILE A 17 -15.08 19.13 -6.58
CA ILE A 17 -13.72 19.66 -6.37
C ILE A 17 -12.84 19.37 -7.59
N PHE A 18 -12.92 18.16 -8.16
CA PHE A 18 -12.13 17.84 -9.34
C PHE A 18 -12.43 18.79 -10.51
N PHE A 19 -13.71 19.01 -10.83
CA PHE A 19 -14.10 19.84 -11.97
C PHE A 19 -13.93 21.35 -11.75
N ASP A 20 -13.82 21.82 -10.51
CA ASP A 20 -13.42 23.21 -10.22
C ASP A 20 -12.00 23.53 -10.68
N HIS A 21 -11.11 22.54 -10.63
CA HIS A 21 -9.69 22.71 -10.94
C HIS A 21 -9.26 22.05 -12.26
N PHE A 22 -10.08 21.15 -12.80
CA PHE A 22 -9.76 20.41 -14.01
C PHE A 22 -9.78 21.32 -15.25
N ALA A 23 -8.73 21.19 -16.06
CA ALA A 23 -8.65 21.74 -17.41
C ALA A 23 -8.01 20.70 -18.33
N GLU A 24 -8.36 20.71 -19.61
CA GLU A 24 -7.79 19.76 -20.57
C GLU A 24 -6.26 19.85 -20.60
N GLY A 25 -5.59 18.70 -20.48
CA GLY A 25 -4.13 18.60 -20.42
C GLY A 25 -3.51 18.82 -19.04
N VAL A 26 -4.30 19.15 -18.00
CA VAL A 26 -3.79 19.22 -16.62
C VAL A 26 -3.31 17.84 -16.17
N LYS A 27 -2.12 17.77 -15.57
CA LYS A 27 -1.55 16.53 -15.03
C LYS A 27 -1.57 16.45 -13.51
N SER A 28 -1.72 17.59 -12.86
CA SER A 28 -1.87 17.65 -11.41
C SER A 28 -2.41 19.00 -10.96
N PHE A 29 -3.17 18.99 -9.86
CA PHE A 29 -3.59 20.20 -9.16
C PHE A 29 -3.79 19.91 -7.68
N GLU A 30 -3.67 20.94 -6.85
CA GLU A 30 -3.84 20.86 -5.40
C GLU A 30 -5.19 21.43 -4.98
N PHE A 31 -5.73 20.87 -3.91
CA PHE A 31 -6.93 21.37 -3.24
C PHE A 31 -6.76 21.21 -1.72
N ASP A 32 -7.39 22.11 -0.98
CA ASP A 32 -7.31 22.15 0.47
C ASP A 32 -8.49 21.37 1.09
N ARG A 33 -8.32 20.93 2.34
CA ARG A 33 -9.39 20.24 3.08
C ARG A 33 -10.62 21.15 3.26
N GLU A 34 -10.43 22.46 3.35
CA GLU A 34 -11.51 23.44 3.41
C GLU A 34 -12.42 23.41 2.16
N ASP A 35 -11.93 22.98 0.99
CA ASP A 35 -12.73 22.89 -0.24
C ASP A 35 -13.87 21.88 -0.09
N LEU A 36 -13.68 20.82 0.71
CA LEU A 36 -14.77 19.89 1.07
C LEU A 36 -15.89 20.58 1.85
N VAL A 37 -15.55 21.57 2.67
CA VAL A 37 -16.52 22.34 3.47
C VAL A 37 -17.26 23.32 2.57
N ALA A 38 -16.52 24.06 1.74
CA ALA A 38 -17.08 24.99 0.78
C ALA A 38 -18.06 24.28 -0.18
N LYS A 39 -17.65 23.15 -0.76
CA LYS A 39 -18.49 22.36 -1.67
C LYS A 39 -19.69 21.71 -1.00
N ALA A 40 -19.57 21.27 0.25
CA ALA A 40 -20.73 20.76 0.96
C ALA A 40 -21.79 21.87 1.18
N ALA A 41 -21.36 23.10 1.47
CA ALA A 41 -22.26 24.24 1.63
C ALA A 41 -22.90 24.65 0.30
N GLU A 42 -22.11 24.77 -0.77
CA GLU A 42 -22.58 25.12 -2.12
C GLU A 42 -23.62 24.14 -2.64
N LEU A 43 -23.40 22.84 -2.44
CA LEU A 43 -24.27 21.77 -2.92
C LEU A 43 -25.41 21.43 -1.94
N GLU A 44 -25.57 22.19 -0.86
CA GLU A 44 -26.55 21.95 0.22
C GLU A 44 -26.47 20.51 0.80
N LEU A 45 -25.27 19.93 0.81
CA LEU A 45 -25.00 18.59 1.32
C LEU A 45 -24.70 18.64 2.82
N ARG A 46 -25.19 17.63 3.55
CA ARG A 46 -24.78 17.43 4.94
C ARG A 46 -23.30 17.07 5.01
N LEU A 47 -22.50 18.00 5.52
CA LEU A 47 -21.06 17.85 5.72
C LEU A 47 -20.72 16.50 6.41
N PRO A 48 -19.77 15.73 5.86
CA PRO A 48 -19.24 14.54 6.54
C PRO A 48 -18.69 14.88 7.92
N ARG A 49 -18.97 14.04 8.92
CA ARG A 49 -18.45 14.24 10.28
C ARG A 49 -16.93 14.10 10.34
N ASN A 50 -16.36 13.25 9.49
CA ASN A 50 -14.92 13.07 9.35
C ASN A 50 -14.53 13.39 7.89
N LEU A 51 -13.96 14.58 7.68
CA LEU A 51 -13.52 14.98 6.34
C LEU A 51 -12.32 14.16 5.83
N GLY A 52 -11.48 13.65 6.74
CA GLY A 52 -10.36 12.77 6.37
C GLY A 52 -10.84 11.44 5.78
N ASP A 53 -12.00 10.96 6.23
CA ASP A 53 -12.63 9.74 5.72
C ASP A 53 -13.06 9.86 4.25
N VAL A 54 -13.36 11.07 3.77
CA VAL A 54 -13.69 11.31 2.36
C VAL A 54 -12.50 10.94 1.46
N ILE A 55 -11.33 11.50 1.79
CA ILE A 55 -10.08 11.27 1.04
C ILE A 55 -9.61 9.83 1.21
N TYR A 56 -9.64 9.32 2.45
CA TYR A 56 -9.28 7.94 2.75
C TYR A 56 -10.14 6.94 1.97
N SER A 57 -11.46 7.17 1.91
CA SER A 57 -12.39 6.32 1.17
C SER A 57 -12.06 6.29 -0.31
N VAL A 58 -11.78 7.44 -0.94
CA VAL A 58 -11.49 7.49 -2.39
C VAL A 58 -10.11 6.91 -2.73
N ARG A 59 -9.13 7.03 -1.83
CA ARG A 59 -7.81 6.44 -2.03
C ARG A 59 -7.81 4.91 -1.99
N TYR A 60 -8.62 4.31 -1.12
CA TYR A 60 -8.45 2.90 -0.78
C TYR A 60 -9.71 2.04 -0.85
N ARG A 61 -10.92 2.63 -0.78
CA ARG A 61 -12.17 1.85 -0.62
C ARG A 61 -13.17 2.02 -1.74
N THR A 62 -13.18 3.16 -2.42
CA THR A 62 -14.22 3.52 -3.37
C THR A 62 -13.58 4.12 -4.61
N PRO A 63 -13.97 3.67 -5.82
CA PRO A 63 -13.47 4.28 -7.04
C PRO A 63 -13.88 5.76 -7.13
N LEU A 64 -13.07 6.52 -7.87
CA LEU A 64 -13.40 7.88 -8.28
C LEU A 64 -14.75 7.92 -9.03
N PRO A 65 -15.44 9.07 -9.03
CA PRO A 65 -16.66 9.27 -9.82
C PRO A 65 -16.44 8.94 -11.31
N GLU A 66 -17.45 8.38 -11.97
CA GLU A 66 -17.36 7.95 -13.38
C GLU A 66 -16.95 9.10 -14.32
N SER A 67 -17.52 10.28 -14.11
CA SER A 67 -17.17 11.52 -14.83
C SER A 67 -15.70 11.91 -14.68
N VAL A 68 -15.08 11.68 -13.51
CA VAL A 68 -13.64 11.92 -13.30
C VAL A 68 -12.83 10.84 -14.02
N LEU A 69 -13.26 9.58 -13.97
CA LEU A 69 -12.60 8.47 -14.66
C LEU A 69 -12.61 8.67 -16.19
N GLU A 70 -13.67 9.23 -16.76
CA GLU A 70 -13.78 9.56 -18.20
C GLU A 70 -12.74 10.58 -18.67
N THR A 71 -12.16 11.37 -17.76
CA THR A 71 -11.08 12.31 -18.10
C THR A 71 -9.70 11.68 -18.18
N GLN A 72 -9.56 10.39 -17.82
CA GLN A 72 -8.27 9.69 -17.80
C GLN A 72 -7.83 9.33 -19.23
N PRO A 73 -6.63 9.75 -19.67
CA PRO A 73 -6.04 9.24 -20.90
C PRO A 73 -5.73 7.75 -20.81
N GLU A 74 -5.65 7.08 -21.97
CA GLU A 74 -5.30 5.67 -22.04
C GLU A 74 -3.97 5.37 -21.33
N GLY A 75 -3.95 4.32 -20.49
CA GLY A 75 -2.76 3.90 -19.75
C GLY A 75 -2.41 4.76 -18.53
N GLN A 76 -3.23 5.76 -18.18
CA GLN A 76 -3.04 6.60 -17.00
C GLN A 76 -4.25 6.55 -16.07
N GLU A 77 -4.05 6.92 -14.81
CA GLU A 77 -5.13 7.04 -13.83
C GLU A 77 -4.92 8.23 -12.89
N TRP A 78 -6.03 8.79 -12.42
CA TRP A 78 -6.03 9.82 -11.40
C TRP A 78 -5.87 9.18 -10.02
N ILE A 79 -4.89 9.66 -9.27
CA ILE A 79 -4.72 9.36 -7.85
C ILE A 79 -4.91 10.63 -7.03
N ILE A 80 -5.25 10.46 -5.76
CA ILE A 80 -5.19 11.54 -4.77
C ILE A 80 -4.04 11.24 -3.82
N GLU A 81 -3.00 12.06 -3.84
CA GLU A 81 -1.89 11.98 -2.89
C GLU A 81 -1.93 13.16 -1.91
N GLY A 82 -1.09 13.12 -0.88
CA GLY A 82 -0.97 14.22 0.06
C GLY A 82 -0.06 15.30 -0.50
N ALA A 83 -0.35 16.57 -0.21
CA ALA A 83 0.44 17.72 -0.63
C ALA A 83 0.80 18.62 0.57
N GLY A 84 0.91 18.02 1.75
CA GLY A 84 1.17 18.71 3.02
C GLY A 84 0.01 18.64 4.00
N ARG A 85 0.06 19.49 5.02
CA ARG A 85 -0.94 19.47 6.10
C ARG A 85 -2.28 19.98 5.59
N ALA A 86 -3.30 19.12 5.67
CA ALA A 86 -4.67 19.41 5.22
C ALA A 86 -4.78 19.81 3.74
N ARG A 87 -3.80 19.40 2.92
CA ARG A 87 -3.78 19.64 1.48
C ARG A 87 -3.57 18.34 0.73
N TYR A 88 -4.21 18.23 -0.42
CA TYR A 88 -4.21 17.06 -1.26
C TYR A 88 -3.91 17.44 -2.70
N ARG A 89 -3.45 16.46 -3.48
CA ARG A 89 -3.16 16.64 -4.89
C ARG A 89 -3.84 15.57 -5.70
N PHE A 90 -4.61 15.99 -6.69
CA PHE A 90 -4.93 15.13 -7.82
C PHE A 90 -3.70 15.05 -8.72
N ARG A 91 -3.27 13.84 -9.06
CA ARG A 91 -2.14 13.61 -9.96
C ARG A 91 -2.49 12.50 -10.93
N LEU A 92 -2.17 12.73 -12.20
CA LEU A 92 -2.30 11.75 -13.26
C LEU A 92 -0.99 10.96 -13.32
N VAL A 93 -1.08 9.66 -13.05
CA VAL A 93 0.05 8.74 -13.03
C VAL A 93 -0.13 7.64 -14.04
N ARG A 94 0.96 6.95 -14.39
CA ARG A 94 0.85 5.73 -15.19
C ARG A 94 0.09 4.68 -14.39
N LYS A 95 -0.93 4.11 -15.02
CA LYS A 95 -1.72 3.06 -14.42
C LYS A 95 -0.82 1.86 -14.14
N THR A 96 -0.71 1.49 -12.87
CA THR A 96 0.16 0.39 -12.44
C THR A 96 -0.66 -0.58 -11.62
N ARG A 97 -0.77 -1.83 -12.10
CA ARG A 97 -1.47 -2.90 -11.40
C ARG A 97 -0.46 -3.98 -11.02
N ILE A 98 0.02 -3.90 -9.77
CA ILE A 98 0.85 -4.95 -9.18
C ILE A 98 -0.08 -5.91 -8.44
N VAL A 99 -0.10 -7.15 -8.91
CA VAL A 99 -0.79 -8.28 -8.29
C VAL A 99 0.15 -9.47 -8.24
N PRO A 100 -0.02 -10.39 -7.28
CA PRO A 100 0.80 -11.59 -7.20
C PRO A 100 0.77 -12.41 -8.50
N ARG A 101 1.94 -12.73 -9.01
CA ARG A 101 2.13 -13.51 -10.24
C ARG A 101 1.81 -14.98 -10.02
N THR A 102 0.87 -15.53 -10.76
CA THR A 102 0.46 -16.94 -10.62
C THR A 102 1.44 -17.94 -11.22
N ASP A 103 2.42 -17.47 -11.98
CA ASP A 103 3.43 -18.27 -12.68
C ASP A 103 4.75 -18.44 -11.89
N LEU A 104 4.81 -17.96 -10.64
CA LEU A 104 5.98 -18.13 -9.77
C LEU A 104 5.94 -19.47 -9.01
N VAL A 105 7.13 -20.05 -8.82
CA VAL A 105 7.30 -21.21 -7.94
C VAL A 105 7.05 -20.77 -6.49
N LYS A 106 6.22 -21.56 -5.78
CA LYS A 106 5.94 -21.38 -4.36
C LYS A 106 7.03 -22.06 -3.54
N ILE A 107 7.72 -21.30 -2.69
CA ILE A 107 8.79 -21.77 -1.81
C ILE A 107 8.15 -22.22 -0.50
N THR A 108 8.08 -23.53 -0.27
CA THR A 108 7.56 -24.06 0.99
C THR A 108 8.62 -23.96 2.09
N ILE A 109 8.28 -23.28 3.19
CA ILE A 109 9.13 -23.16 4.38
C ILE A 109 8.37 -23.64 5.64
N PRO A 110 9.09 -24.05 6.70
CA PRO A 110 8.46 -24.39 7.97
C PRO A 110 7.68 -23.20 8.53
N ASP A 111 6.47 -23.44 9.01
CA ASP A 111 5.70 -22.46 9.76
C ASP A 111 6.22 -22.34 11.19
N ALA A 112 6.75 -21.16 11.53
CA ALA A 112 7.24 -20.81 12.86
C ALA A 112 6.21 -19.99 13.67
N THR A 113 5.01 -19.75 13.13
CA THR A 113 3.95 -19.04 13.84
C THR A 113 3.53 -19.85 15.07
N PRO A 114 3.58 -19.30 16.30
CA PRO A 114 3.11 -20.04 17.46
C PRO A 114 1.65 -20.46 17.30
N GLU A 115 1.31 -21.70 17.66
CA GLU A 115 -0.06 -22.25 17.55
C GLU A 115 -1.10 -21.38 18.27
N VAL A 116 -0.71 -20.76 19.40
CA VAL A 116 -1.59 -19.82 20.10
C VAL A 116 -1.92 -18.59 19.24
N ILE A 117 -0.99 -18.12 18.42
CA ILE A 117 -1.25 -17.01 17.48
C ILE A 117 -2.15 -17.49 16.36
N ARG A 118 -1.87 -18.66 15.78
CA ARG A 118 -2.73 -19.31 14.76
C ARG A 118 -4.17 -19.48 15.24
N ALA A 119 -4.38 -19.83 16.51
CA ALA A 119 -5.70 -20.05 17.09
C ALA A 119 -6.57 -18.77 17.22
N TYR A 120 -5.95 -17.59 17.23
CA TYR A 120 -6.65 -16.30 17.41
C TYR A 120 -6.44 -15.31 16.27
N ALA A 121 -5.63 -15.66 15.26
CA ALA A 121 -5.42 -14.86 14.07
C ALA A 121 -6.74 -14.77 13.29
N LEU A 122 -7.16 -13.55 12.96
CA LEU A 122 -8.22 -13.28 12.00
C LEU A 122 -7.65 -13.33 10.57
N ASP A 123 -8.48 -13.45 9.55
CA ASP A 123 -8.02 -13.38 8.15
C ASP A 123 -7.86 -11.92 7.67
N ASP A 124 -7.18 -11.09 8.47
CA ASP A 124 -6.97 -9.67 8.19
C ASP A 124 -5.48 -9.30 8.03
N GLU A 125 -5.22 -8.06 7.62
CA GLU A 125 -3.87 -7.52 7.40
C GLU A 125 -2.98 -7.59 8.65
N GLN A 126 -3.58 -7.59 9.86
CA GLN A 126 -2.82 -7.67 11.10
C GLN A 126 -2.32 -9.07 11.39
N ALA A 127 -3.11 -10.09 11.07
CA ALA A 127 -2.63 -11.45 11.09
C ALA A 127 -1.52 -11.67 10.06
N LEU A 128 -1.60 -11.06 8.88
CA LEU A 128 -0.53 -11.13 7.87
C LEU A 128 0.81 -10.67 8.42
N LEU A 129 0.85 -9.49 9.05
CA LEU A 129 2.09 -8.94 9.60
C LEU A 129 2.64 -9.78 10.74
N ALA A 130 1.77 -10.31 11.61
CA ALA A 130 2.20 -11.23 12.66
C ALA A 130 2.86 -12.49 12.06
N ILE A 131 2.24 -13.08 11.04
CA ILE A 131 2.76 -14.27 10.36
C ILE A 131 4.10 -13.95 9.65
N VAL A 132 4.19 -12.82 8.94
CA VAL A 132 5.44 -12.33 8.32
C VAL A 132 6.56 -12.22 9.36
N ARG A 133 6.26 -11.66 10.53
CA ARG A 133 7.23 -11.47 11.62
C ARG A 133 7.68 -12.79 12.24
N TYR A 134 6.76 -13.67 12.64
CA TYR A 134 7.11 -14.92 13.30
C TYR A 134 7.90 -15.86 12.40
N ASN A 135 7.64 -15.83 11.08
CA ASN A 135 8.36 -16.65 10.11
C ASN A 135 9.65 -16.01 9.59
N ARG A 136 10.03 -14.81 10.07
CA ARG A 136 11.18 -14.04 9.58
C ARG A 136 11.19 -13.95 8.05
N LEU A 137 10.02 -13.69 7.48
CA LEU A 137 9.86 -13.67 6.03
C LEU A 137 10.65 -12.53 5.39
N ILE A 138 10.73 -11.37 6.05
CA ILE A 138 11.55 -10.23 5.59
C ILE A 138 13.03 -10.62 5.54
N ASP A 139 13.54 -11.31 6.55
CA ASP A 139 14.93 -11.81 6.58
C ASP A 139 15.19 -12.76 5.42
N THR A 140 14.31 -13.75 5.25
CA THR A 140 14.44 -14.79 4.22
C THR A 140 14.35 -14.20 2.82
N PHE A 141 13.45 -13.23 2.62
CA PHE A 141 13.23 -12.59 1.34
C PHE A 141 14.36 -11.63 0.94
N LEU A 142 14.86 -10.85 1.90
CA LEU A 142 15.86 -9.82 1.63
C LEU A 142 17.30 -10.28 1.80
N GLY A 143 17.50 -11.45 2.43
CA GLY A 143 18.83 -11.94 2.83
C GLY A 143 19.46 -11.08 3.93
N LEU A 144 18.64 -10.52 4.82
CA LEU A 144 19.05 -9.59 5.88
C LEU A 144 18.77 -10.19 7.25
N THR A 145 19.50 -9.75 8.28
CA THR A 145 19.06 -9.93 9.67
C THR A 145 18.20 -8.74 10.06
N THR A 146 16.91 -8.94 10.32
CA THR A 146 15.96 -7.84 10.55
C THR A 146 15.32 -7.84 11.94
N TYR A 147 14.89 -6.65 12.36
CA TYR A 147 14.20 -6.39 13.61
C TYR A 147 13.03 -5.44 13.36
N SER A 148 11.83 -5.83 13.81
CA SER A 148 10.67 -4.94 13.85
C SER A 148 10.96 -3.80 14.82
N LEU A 149 10.86 -2.57 14.34
CA LEU A 149 11.10 -1.36 15.11
C LEU A 149 9.78 -0.80 15.64
N GLN A 150 8.76 -0.71 14.79
CA GLN A 150 7.47 -0.13 15.15
C GLN A 150 6.34 -0.64 14.25
N ASN A 151 5.18 -0.92 14.87
CA ASN A 151 3.94 -1.28 14.18
C ASN A 151 2.97 -0.09 14.17
N HIS A 152 2.12 0.01 13.15
CA HIS A 152 1.09 1.06 13.00
C HIS A 152 1.64 2.46 13.20
N LEU A 153 2.76 2.75 12.53
CA LEU A 153 3.42 4.03 12.66
C LEU A 153 2.61 5.10 11.90
N ARG A 154 1.93 5.96 12.68
CA ARG A 154 1.37 7.22 12.17
C ARG A 154 2.36 8.34 12.34
N THR A 155 2.68 9.00 11.24
CA THR A 155 3.68 10.07 11.20
C THR A 155 3.31 11.11 10.14
N THR A 156 4.16 12.13 9.97
CA THR A 156 4.01 13.16 8.94
C THR A 156 5.31 13.29 8.17
N VAL A 157 5.19 13.48 6.86
CA VAL A 157 6.30 13.73 5.94
C VAL A 157 6.12 15.11 5.31
N ILE A 158 7.20 15.87 5.21
CA ILE A 158 7.18 17.22 4.64
C ILE A 158 6.76 17.15 3.17
N GLY A 159 5.83 18.03 2.77
CA GLY A 159 5.30 18.06 1.40
C GLY A 159 4.30 16.95 1.06
N VAL A 160 4.15 15.93 1.91
CA VAL A 160 3.18 14.85 1.74
C VAL A 160 2.03 15.00 2.75
N GLY A 161 2.33 15.22 4.02
CA GLY A 161 1.33 15.27 5.10
C GLY A 161 1.33 13.98 5.93
N GLN A 162 0.19 13.67 6.56
CA GLN A 162 0.07 12.51 7.44
C GLN A 162 0.04 11.21 6.64
N ILE A 163 0.83 10.24 7.09
CA ILE A 163 0.94 8.90 6.50
C ILE A 163 0.81 7.82 7.57
N GLU A 164 0.65 6.58 7.13
CA GLU A 164 0.58 5.40 7.98
C GLU A 164 1.42 4.28 7.35
N ILE A 165 2.31 3.71 8.16
CA ILE A 165 3.15 2.57 7.81
C ILE A 165 2.74 1.42 8.72
N ASP A 166 2.36 0.29 8.12
CA ASP A 166 1.82 -0.83 8.91
C ASP A 166 2.90 -1.43 9.82
N GLU A 167 4.11 -1.61 9.29
CA GLU A 167 5.27 -2.02 10.08
C GLU A 167 6.57 -1.47 9.53
N LEU A 168 7.46 -1.05 10.41
CA LEU A 168 8.79 -0.55 10.07
C LEU A 168 9.84 -1.48 10.66
N TYR A 169 10.73 -1.99 9.82
CA TYR A 169 11.87 -2.81 10.23
C TYR A 169 13.19 -2.06 10.04
N VAL A 170 14.19 -2.44 10.83
CA VAL A 170 15.61 -2.15 10.56
C VAL A 170 16.34 -3.47 10.30
N GLY A 171 17.24 -3.46 9.33
CA GLY A 171 17.96 -4.65 8.90
C GLY A 171 19.45 -4.40 8.72
N MET A 172 20.23 -5.48 8.80
CA MET A 172 21.66 -5.47 8.53
C MET A 172 22.04 -6.64 7.62
N ASP A 173 22.92 -6.39 6.66
CA ASP A 173 23.49 -7.44 5.82
C ASP A 173 24.80 -8.00 6.41
N LYS A 174 25.39 -8.99 5.73
CA LYS A 174 26.67 -9.61 6.12
C LYS A 174 27.86 -8.64 6.10
N HIS A 175 27.74 -7.47 5.48
CA HIS A 175 28.78 -6.44 5.41
C HIS A 175 28.62 -5.38 6.51
N GLY A 176 27.57 -5.47 7.33
CA GLY A 176 27.25 -4.44 8.31
C GLY A 176 26.57 -3.22 7.71
N CYS A 177 26.06 -3.28 6.47
CA CYS A 177 25.26 -2.19 5.91
C CYS A 177 23.87 -2.20 6.55
N HIS A 178 23.39 -1.02 6.94
CA HIS A 178 22.07 -0.86 7.56
C HIS A 178 21.01 -0.55 6.51
N PHE A 179 19.79 -1.03 6.77
CA PHE A 179 18.62 -0.86 5.95
C PHE A 179 17.42 -0.44 6.80
N VAL A 180 16.57 0.41 6.24
CA VAL A 180 15.24 0.69 6.77
C VAL A 180 14.21 0.12 5.79
N ILE A 181 13.27 -0.64 6.32
CA ILE A 181 12.41 -1.51 5.53
C ILE A 181 10.96 -1.21 5.95
N PRO A 182 10.29 -0.24 5.30
CA PRO A 182 8.87 -0.03 5.51
C PRO A 182 8.09 -1.17 4.84
N VAL A 183 7.12 -1.73 5.57
CA VAL A 183 6.32 -2.88 5.15
C VAL A 183 4.84 -2.49 5.18
N GLN A 184 4.16 -2.76 4.07
CA GLN A 184 2.72 -2.65 3.94
C GLN A 184 2.11 -4.05 3.82
N ALA A 185 0.99 -4.29 4.48
CA ALA A 185 0.20 -5.50 4.32
C ALA A 185 -1.03 -5.23 3.45
N LYS A 186 -1.40 -6.21 2.64
CA LYS A 186 -2.58 -6.15 1.77
C LYS A 186 -3.45 -7.38 1.92
N GLY A 187 -4.74 -7.17 2.16
CA GLY A 187 -5.74 -8.22 2.23
C GLY A 187 -6.38 -8.54 0.88
N GLY A 188 -6.58 -9.83 0.59
CA GLY A 188 -7.43 -10.30 -0.52
C GLY A 188 -7.09 -9.70 -1.88
N ASN A 189 -8.05 -8.97 -2.47
CA ASN A 189 -7.95 -8.37 -3.82
C ASN A 189 -7.36 -6.95 -3.83
N ASP A 190 -6.85 -6.48 -2.70
CA ASP A 190 -6.28 -5.14 -2.61
C ASP A 190 -5.05 -5.03 -3.49
N GLN A 191 -4.93 -3.90 -4.18
CA GLN A 191 -3.84 -3.63 -5.10
C GLN A 191 -2.73 -2.87 -4.39
N ILE A 192 -1.49 -3.20 -4.75
CA ILE A 192 -0.32 -2.45 -4.31
C ILE A 192 -0.25 -1.17 -5.15
N GLY A 193 -0.57 -0.03 -4.52
CA GLY A 193 -0.69 1.26 -5.18
C GLY A 193 0.53 2.17 -4.99
N VAL A 194 0.75 3.09 -5.93
CA VAL A 194 1.87 4.04 -5.93
C VAL A 194 1.91 5.00 -4.75
N VAL A 195 0.73 5.37 -4.23
CA VAL A 195 0.63 6.37 -3.17
C VAL A 195 1.34 5.89 -1.90
N GLN A 196 1.02 4.69 -1.41
CA GLN A 196 1.58 4.19 -0.15
C GLN A 196 3.09 3.90 -0.28
N THR A 197 3.51 3.23 -1.35
CA THR A 197 4.93 2.96 -1.59
C THR A 197 5.75 4.25 -1.66
N SER A 198 5.24 5.28 -2.34
CA SER A 198 5.93 6.58 -2.44
C SER A 198 5.99 7.30 -1.08
N GLN A 199 4.92 7.23 -0.29
CA GLN A 199 4.85 7.81 1.05
C GLN A 199 5.85 7.15 2.01
N ASP A 200 5.93 5.83 2.00
CA ASP A 200 6.82 5.05 2.84
C ASP A 200 8.29 5.34 2.50
N ILE A 201 8.64 5.39 1.21
CA ILE A 201 9.99 5.73 0.77
C ILE A 201 10.33 7.16 1.18
N ALA A 202 9.45 8.13 0.93
CA ALA A 202 9.68 9.52 1.30
C ALA A 202 9.87 9.69 2.82
N PHE A 203 9.13 8.95 3.64
CA PHE A 203 9.34 8.93 5.09
C PHE A 203 10.73 8.42 5.45
N VAL A 204 11.18 7.33 4.84
CA VAL A 204 12.49 6.76 5.13
C VAL A 204 13.61 7.72 4.72
N GLU A 205 13.51 8.31 3.53
CA GLU A 205 14.48 9.28 3.03
C GLU A 205 14.59 10.53 3.92
N GLU A 206 13.46 11.02 4.44
CA GLU A 206 13.43 12.18 5.34
C GLU A 206 13.96 11.80 6.74
N LYS A 207 13.42 10.73 7.34
CA LYS A 207 13.66 10.41 8.75
C LYS A 207 15.00 9.71 8.99
N PHE A 208 15.44 8.92 8.03
CA PHE A 208 16.62 8.06 8.11
C PHE A 208 17.61 8.39 6.99
N ALA A 209 17.89 9.69 6.83
CA ALA A 209 18.79 10.21 5.81
C ALA A 209 20.13 9.45 5.77
N GLY A 210 20.49 8.96 4.58
CA GLY A 210 21.73 8.21 4.34
C GLY A 210 21.64 6.70 4.59
N ILE A 211 20.50 6.18 5.07
CA ILE A 211 20.27 4.73 5.20
C ILE A 211 19.51 4.21 3.98
N ARG A 212 19.83 3.00 3.52
CA ARG A 212 19.16 2.40 2.35
C ARG A 212 17.72 2.00 2.67
N CYS A 213 16.77 2.50 1.89
CA CYS A 213 15.38 2.07 1.95
C CYS A 213 15.17 0.79 1.12
N ARG A 214 14.41 -0.17 1.65
CA ARG A 214 13.86 -1.31 0.87
C ARG A 214 12.37 -1.44 1.19
N ALA A 215 11.51 -0.84 0.36
CA ALA A 215 10.07 -0.85 0.58
C ALA A 215 9.47 -2.22 0.22
N ILE A 216 8.69 -2.78 1.14
CA ILE A 216 8.11 -4.12 1.01
C ILE A 216 6.59 -4.05 1.04
N SER A 217 5.95 -4.83 0.18
CA SER A 217 4.54 -5.15 0.33
C SER A 217 4.38 -6.65 0.54
N ALA A 218 3.54 -7.02 1.50
CA ALA A 218 3.12 -8.38 1.75
C ALA A 218 1.65 -8.55 1.39
N GLN A 219 1.29 -9.66 0.74
CA GLN A 219 -0.09 -9.96 0.36
C GLN A 219 -0.41 -11.43 0.56
N PHE A 220 -1.57 -11.72 1.15
CA PHE A 220 -2.10 -13.08 1.19
C PHE A 220 -2.59 -13.51 -0.19
N MET A 221 -2.26 -14.74 -0.53
CA MET A 221 -2.81 -15.48 -1.66
C MET A 221 -3.58 -16.71 -1.15
N ASP A 222 -4.24 -17.39 -2.07
CA ASP A 222 -4.90 -18.66 -1.79
C ASP A 222 -3.94 -19.71 -1.19
N ASP A 223 -4.49 -20.65 -0.44
CA ASP A 223 -3.79 -21.77 0.19
C ASP A 223 -2.68 -21.37 1.19
N GLY A 224 -2.84 -20.26 1.90
CA GLY A 224 -1.90 -19.82 2.92
C GLY A 224 -0.54 -19.39 2.36
N VAL A 225 -0.50 -19.02 1.07
CA VAL A 225 0.68 -18.49 0.41
C VAL A 225 0.78 -17.00 0.67
N ILE A 226 1.99 -16.52 0.90
CA ILE A 226 2.29 -15.11 1.12
C ILE A 226 3.20 -14.63 -0.02
N ALA A 227 2.73 -13.66 -0.80
CA ALA A 227 3.53 -12.96 -1.77
C ALA A 227 4.25 -11.78 -1.09
N LEU A 228 5.55 -11.67 -1.32
CA LEU A 228 6.34 -10.52 -0.92
C LEU A 228 6.91 -9.84 -2.15
N PHE A 229 6.82 -8.51 -2.16
CA PHE A 229 7.34 -7.65 -3.21
C PHE A 229 8.34 -6.69 -2.60
N GLU A 230 9.49 -6.55 -3.23
CA GLU A 230 10.33 -5.35 -3.07
C GLU A 230 9.97 -4.36 -4.16
N LEU A 231 9.71 -3.12 -3.75
CA LEU A 231 9.16 -2.08 -4.62
C LEU A 231 10.11 -0.88 -4.68
N ALA A 232 10.17 -0.26 -5.85
CA ALA A 232 10.87 0.99 -6.08
C ALA A 232 10.00 1.97 -6.86
N ILE A 233 10.30 3.27 -6.76
CA ILE A 233 9.72 4.28 -7.63
C ILE A 233 10.70 4.56 -8.78
N GLN A 234 10.22 4.41 -10.00
CA GLN A 234 10.95 4.77 -11.22
C GLN A 234 9.97 5.48 -12.16
N ASP A 235 10.36 6.65 -12.68
CA ASP A 235 9.55 7.47 -13.58
C ASP A 235 8.10 7.67 -13.06
N ASP A 236 7.98 8.09 -11.79
CA ASP A 236 6.71 8.30 -11.08
C ASP A 236 5.78 7.08 -11.00
N SER A 237 6.33 5.87 -11.21
CA SER A 237 5.58 4.61 -11.21
C SER A 237 6.19 3.62 -10.22
N VAL A 238 5.36 2.78 -9.61
CA VAL A 238 5.88 1.66 -8.80
C VAL A 238 6.38 0.57 -9.73
N CYS A 239 7.60 0.11 -9.46
CA CYS A 239 8.20 -1.02 -10.13
C CYS A 239 8.49 -2.13 -9.11
N VAL A 240 8.28 -3.38 -9.53
CA VAL A 240 8.67 -4.56 -8.76
C VAL A 240 10.15 -4.82 -9.00
N VAL A 241 10.95 -4.71 -7.94
CA VAL A 241 12.37 -5.07 -7.96
C VAL A 241 12.51 -6.59 -7.92
N GLN A 242 11.77 -7.23 -7.04
CA GLN A 242 11.65 -8.69 -6.97
C GLN A 242 10.36 -9.12 -6.29
N GLU A 243 9.93 -10.33 -6.61
CA GLU A 243 8.75 -10.99 -6.04
C GLU A 243 9.10 -12.44 -5.70
N ARG A 244 8.65 -12.91 -4.53
CA ARG A 244 8.76 -14.31 -4.09
C ARG A 244 7.51 -14.72 -3.33
N HIS A 245 7.11 -15.99 -3.49
CA HIS A 245 5.92 -16.56 -2.88
C HIS A 245 6.31 -17.64 -1.89
N TYR A 246 5.88 -17.51 -0.64
CA TYR A 246 6.19 -18.43 0.43
C TYR A 246 4.94 -19.19 0.85
N ARG A 247 5.03 -20.52 0.89
CA ARG A 247 4.01 -21.36 1.49
C ARG A 247 4.49 -21.79 2.88
N LEU A 248 3.72 -21.47 3.90
CA LEU A 248 3.99 -21.92 5.27
C LEU A 248 3.39 -23.32 5.47
N ALA A 249 4.19 -24.27 5.95
CA ALA A 249 3.73 -25.64 6.17
C ALA A 249 4.37 -26.28 7.41
N PRO A 250 3.73 -27.29 8.02
CA PRO A 250 4.38 -28.12 9.02
C PRO A 250 5.66 -28.77 8.47
N ALA A 251 6.64 -29.03 9.34
CA ALA A 251 7.90 -29.65 8.93
C ALA A 251 7.72 -31.01 8.24
N THR A 252 6.65 -31.74 8.58
CA THR A 252 6.30 -33.04 7.98
C THR A 252 5.84 -32.96 6.53
N GLU A 253 5.44 -31.77 6.06
CA GLU A 253 4.96 -31.55 4.68
C GLU A 253 6.06 -31.00 3.76
N LEU A 254 7.27 -30.81 4.29
CA LEU A 254 8.39 -30.34 3.50
C LEU A 254 8.95 -31.43 2.59
N ASN A 255 9.18 -31.09 1.33
CA ASN A 255 9.83 -31.97 0.39
C ASN A 255 11.36 -31.84 0.50
N ALA A 256 12.02 -32.88 0.97
CA ALA A 256 13.47 -32.90 1.21
C ALA A 256 14.31 -32.65 -0.06
N THR A 257 13.82 -33.06 -1.23
CA THR A 257 14.45 -32.79 -2.51
C THR A 257 14.25 -31.32 -2.89
N ALA A 258 13.02 -30.82 -2.80
CA ALA A 258 12.71 -29.42 -3.12
C ALA A 258 13.53 -28.44 -2.27
N ILE A 259 13.68 -28.68 -0.96
CA ILE A 259 14.52 -27.85 -0.07
C ILE A 259 15.96 -27.74 -0.58
N ARG A 260 16.52 -28.84 -1.10
CA ARG A 260 17.89 -28.84 -1.64
C ARG A 260 18.00 -28.16 -2.98
N ASP A 261 16.92 -28.19 -3.77
CA ASP A 261 16.90 -27.75 -5.16
C ASP A 261 16.37 -26.32 -5.33
N TYR A 262 15.79 -25.71 -4.29
CA TYR A 262 15.51 -24.28 -4.28
C TYR A 262 16.83 -23.53 -4.56
N ARG A 263 16.83 -22.77 -5.65
CA ARG A 263 17.94 -21.96 -6.17
C ARG A 263 17.37 -20.64 -6.68
N ASP A 264 18.27 -19.67 -6.84
CA ASP A 264 17.95 -18.27 -7.21
C ASP A 264 17.10 -18.13 -8.48
#